data_AF-A0A1G2FQR8-F1
#
_entry.id   AF-A0A1G2FQR8-F1
#
_cell.length_a   1.000
_cell.length_b   1.000
_cell.length_c   1.000
_cell.angle_alpha   90.00
_cell.angle_beta   90.00
_cell.angle_gamma   90.00
#
_symmetry.space_group_name_H-M   'P 1'
#
loop_
_entity.id
_entity.type
_entity.pdbx_description
1 polymer ?
#
loop_
_entity_poly.entity_id
_entity_poly.type
_entity_poly.pdbx_seq_one_letter_code
_entity_poly.pdbx_strand_id
1 'polypeptide(L)'
;MSHIANELDIKTDLIRCVMASLSPQVFEDKNFKVFFGHALKNLNLIREKMGESKFGEVMLRIKKASDGQNPINKRREDLLTAAVLI
;
A
#
# COMPACT_ATOMS: atom_id res chain seq x y z
N MET A 1 -8.49 -11.49 -20.82
CA MET A 1 -8.95 -11.94 -19.49
C MET A 1 -8.90 -10.74 -18.56
N SER A 2 -10.01 -10.37 -17.91
CA SER A 2 -10.03 -9.33 -16.87
C SER A 2 -9.27 -9.89 -15.66
N HIS A 3 -8.17 -9.24 -15.25
CA HIS A 3 -7.42 -9.66 -14.07
C HIS A 3 -8.30 -9.39 -12.84
N ILE A 4 -8.71 -10.44 -12.14
CA ILE A 4 -9.37 -10.29 -10.84
C ILE A 4 -8.25 -10.00 -9.83
N ALA A 5 -8.24 -8.80 -9.27
CA ALA A 5 -7.27 -8.41 -8.25
C ALA A 5 -7.35 -9.38 -7.06
N ASN A 6 -6.21 -9.86 -6.59
CA ASN A 6 -6.11 -10.69 -5.40
C ASN A 6 -5.20 -10.05 -4.33
N GLU A 7 -5.17 -10.64 -3.14
CA GLU A 7 -4.38 -10.13 -2.01
C GLU A 7 -2.87 -10.10 -2.31
N LEU A 8 -2.38 -11.04 -3.11
CA LEU A 8 -0.97 -11.11 -3.50
C LEU A 8 -0.57 -9.91 -4.38
N ASP A 9 -1.44 -9.46 -5.28
CA ASP A 9 -1.18 -8.29 -6.13
C ASP A 9 -1.01 -7.03 -5.27
N ILE A 10 -1.93 -6.82 -4.32
CA ILE A 10 -1.90 -5.66 -3.42
C ILE A 10 -0.66 -5.70 -2.53
N LYS A 11 -0.36 -6.86 -1.94
CA LYS A 11 0.84 -7.06 -1.13
C LYS A 11 2.11 -6.75 -1.93
N THR A 12 2.19 -7.25 -3.15
CA THR A 12 3.33 -7.03 -4.03
C THR A 12 3.49 -5.54 -4.36
N ASP A 13 2.40 -4.85 -4.70
CA ASP A 13 2.44 -3.42 -5.00
C ASP A 13 2.81 -2.57 -3.78
N LEU A 14 2.34 -2.91 -2.57
CA LEU A 14 2.78 -2.23 -1.35
C LEU A 14 4.27 -2.46 -1.04
N ILE A 15 4.80 -3.67 -1.28
CA ILE A 15 6.24 -3.93 -1.15
C ILE A 15 7.02 -3.14 -2.21
N ARG A 16 6.52 -3.05 -3.44
CA ARG A 16 7.11 -2.21 -4.50
C ARG A 16 7.08 -0.73 -4.13
N CYS A 17 6.06 -0.25 -3.42
CA CYS A 17 6.06 1.10 -2.86
C CYS A 17 7.20 1.31 -1.85
N VAL A 18 7.47 0.34 -0.97
CA VAL A 18 8.61 0.40 -0.05
C VAL A 18 9.92 0.51 -0.84
N MET A 19 10.11 -0.34 -1.87
CA MET A 19 11.31 -0.33 -2.70
C MET A 19 11.47 0.98 -3.49
N ALA A 20 10.39 1.47 -4.12
CA ALA A 20 10.40 2.74 -4.85
C ALA A 20 10.73 3.92 -3.91
N SER A 21 10.29 3.87 -2.65
CA SER A 21 10.59 4.92 -1.68
C SER A 21 12.07 5.01 -1.29
N LEU A 22 12.91 4.04 -1.67
CA LEU A 22 14.37 4.10 -1.47
C LEU A 22 15.07 4.96 -2.53
N SER A 23 14.36 5.38 -3.58
CA SER A 23 14.91 6.31 -4.57
C SER A 23 15.14 7.70 -3.96
N PRO A 24 15.96 8.56 -4.62
CA PRO A 24 16.14 9.94 -4.16
C PRO A 24 14.85 10.76 -4.13
N GLN A 25 13.83 10.38 -4.92
CA GLN A 25 12.52 11.02 -4.94
C GLN A 25 11.59 10.50 -3.84
N VAL A 26 11.95 9.42 -3.16
CA VAL A 26 11.22 8.84 -2.03
C VAL A 26 9.75 8.58 -2.41
N PHE A 27 8.79 9.22 -1.73
CA PHE A 27 7.36 9.05 -1.99
C PHE A 27 6.86 9.83 -3.22
N GLU A 28 7.71 10.67 -3.81
CA GLU A 28 7.41 11.40 -5.05
C GLU A 28 7.81 10.61 -6.32
N ASP A 29 8.44 9.45 -6.15
CA ASP A 29 8.84 8.56 -7.23
C ASP A 29 7.63 8.18 -8.11
N LYS A 30 7.82 8.19 -9.43
CA LYS A 30 6.76 7.84 -10.39
C LYS A 30 6.26 6.41 -10.17
N ASN A 31 7.17 5.47 -9.91
CA ASN A 31 6.81 4.08 -9.66
C ASN A 31 6.07 3.96 -8.33
N PHE A 32 6.48 4.72 -7.30
CA PHE A 32 5.72 4.78 -6.05
C PHE A 32 4.27 5.17 -6.32
N LYS A 33 4.02 6.26 -7.04
CA LYS A 33 2.66 6.75 -7.34
C LYS A 33 1.83 5.72 -8.11
N VAL A 34 2.43 5.02 -9.07
CA VAL A 34 1.76 3.98 -9.87
C VAL A 34 1.38 2.78 -9.00
N PHE A 35 2.34 2.18 -8.28
CA PHE A 35 2.07 1.01 -7.44
C PHE A 35 1.12 1.34 -6.30
N PHE A 36 1.26 2.52 -5.71
CA PHE A 36 0.37 2.97 -4.63
C PHE A 36 -1.07 3.15 -5.13
N GLY A 37 -1.24 3.73 -6.33
CA GLY A 37 -2.56 3.83 -6.98
C GLY A 37 -3.18 2.46 -7.28
N HIS A 38 -2.39 1.50 -7.77
CA HIS A 38 -2.86 0.13 -8.02
C HIS A 38 -3.28 -0.57 -6.72
N ALA A 39 -2.45 -0.49 -5.67
CA ALA A 39 -2.74 -1.08 -4.38
C ALA A 39 -4.04 -0.54 -3.78
N LEU A 40 -4.24 0.79 -3.79
CA LEU A 40 -5.48 1.42 -3.30
C LEU A 40 -6.72 1.00 -4.09
N LYS A 41 -6.62 0.95 -5.42
CA LYS A 41 -7.72 0.51 -6.28
C LYS A 41 -8.09 -0.94 -5.96
N ASN A 42 -7.12 -1.82 -5.91
CA ASN A 42 -7.33 -3.26 -5.69
C ASN A 42 -7.81 -3.56 -4.27
N LEU A 43 -7.32 -2.83 -3.25
CA LEU A 43 -7.76 -2.99 -1.87
C LEU A 43 -9.26 -2.69 -1.71
N ASN A 44 -9.76 -1.65 -2.39
CA ASN A 44 -11.20 -1.34 -2.39
C ASN A 44 -12.03 -2.45 -3.06
N LEU A 45 -11.52 -3.10 -4.11
CA LEU A 45 -12.22 -4.20 -4.79
C LEU A 45 -12.37 -5.45 -3.92
N ILE A 46 -11.43 -5.69 -3.00
CA ILE A 46 -11.44 -6.86 -2.12
C ILE A 46 -11.97 -6.57 -0.71
N ARG A 47 -12.52 -5.38 -0.46
CA ARG A 47 -12.99 -4.94 0.87
C ARG A 47 -13.94 -5.95 1.51
N GLU A 48 -14.96 -6.39 0.77
CA GLU A 48 -15.95 -7.35 1.28
C GLU A 48 -15.33 -8.71 1.62
N LYS A 49 -14.38 -9.17 0.80
CA LYS A 49 -13.65 -10.43 1.02
C LYS A 49 -12.74 -10.36 2.24
N MET A 50 -12.08 -9.22 2.46
CA MET A 50 -11.12 -9.02 3.54
C MET A 50 -11.79 -8.87 4.93
N GLY A 51 -13.05 -8.42 4.95
CA GLY A 51 -13.76 -8.08 6.17
C GLY A 51 -13.43 -6.67 6.68
N GLU A 52 -14.42 -6.00 7.27
CA GLU A 52 -14.33 -4.57 7.60
C GLU A 52 -13.25 -4.22 8.62
N SER A 53 -13.06 -5.06 9.64
CA SER A 53 -12.04 -4.84 10.67
C SER A 53 -10.62 -4.89 10.09
N LYS A 54 -10.28 -5.96 9.35
CA LYS A 54 -8.97 -6.13 8.70
C LYS A 54 -8.72 -5.04 7.66
N PHE A 55 -9.72 -4.71 6.84
CA PHE A 55 -9.65 -3.60 5.90
C PHE A 55 -9.37 -2.26 6.59
N GLY A 56 -10.05 -1.98 7.71
CA GLY A 56 -9.85 -0.77 8.50
C GLY A 56 -8.41 -0.65 9.03
N GLU A 57 -7.84 -1.74 9.54
CA GLU A 57 -6.44 -1.76 9.99
C GLU A 57 -5.45 -1.51 8.85
N VAL A 58 -5.63 -2.18 7.71
CA VAL A 58 -4.80 -1.97 6.51
C VAL A 58 -4.89 -0.51 6.04
N MET A 59 -6.09 0.04 5.95
CA MET A 59 -6.30 1.43 5.54
C MET A 59 -5.72 2.44 6.53
N LEU A 60 -5.76 2.16 7.83
CA LEU A 60 -5.10 2.98 8.84
C LEU A 60 -3.59 3.06 8.62
N ARG A 61 -2.95 1.92 8.32
CA ARG A 61 -1.52 1.86 8.01
C ARG A 61 -1.19 2.62 6.73
N ILE A 62 -1.96 2.39 5.66
CA ILE A 62 -1.82 3.13 4.40
C ILE A 62 -1.94 4.64 4.61
N LYS A 63 -2.92 5.10 5.43
CA LYS A 63 -3.08 6.52 5.74
C LYS A 63 -1.86 7.10 6.46
N LYS A 64 -1.31 6.38 7.45
CA LYS A 64 -0.08 6.80 8.15
C LYS A 64 1.13 6.87 7.21
N ALA A 65 1.22 5.94 6.26
CA ALA A 65 2.26 5.95 5.23
C ALA A 65 2.13 7.12 4.23
N SER A 66 0.91 7.60 3.97
CA SER A 66 0.68 8.76 3.09
C SER A 66 0.87 10.12 3.78
N ASP A 67 0.91 10.15 5.12
CA ASP A 67 1.08 11.40 5.85
C ASP A 67 2.51 11.95 5.70
N GLY A 68 2.61 13.09 5.01
CA GLY A 68 3.88 13.78 4.77
C GLY A 68 4.58 14.29 6.04
N GLN A 69 3.86 14.38 7.17
CA GLN A 69 4.43 14.79 8.45
C GLN A 69 5.16 13.64 9.16
N ASN A 70 4.87 12.38 8.79
CA ASN A 70 5.53 11.23 9.41
C ASN A 70 6.96 11.05 8.89
N PRO A 71 7.91 10.63 9.75
CA PRO A 71 9.26 10.30 9.32
C PRO A 71 9.26 9.25 8.21
N ILE A 72 10.13 9.42 7.22
CA ILE A 72 10.24 8.53 6.04
C ILE A 72 10.30 7.05 6.44
N ASN A 73 11.11 6.70 7.45
CA ASN A 73 11.26 5.32 7.89
C ASN A 73 9.97 4.76 8.51
N LYS A 74 9.19 5.57 9.25
CA LYS A 74 7.89 5.12 9.75
C LYS A 74 6.87 4.95 8.65
N ARG A 75 6.86 5.82 7.65
CA ARG A 75 5.99 5.68 6.48
C ARG A 75 6.28 4.38 5.71
N ARG A 76 7.55 4.00 5.57
CA ARG A 76 7.98 2.71 4.99
C ARG A 76 7.53 1.52 5.83
N GLU A 77 7.69 1.61 7.15
CA GLU A 77 7.25 0.58 8.08
C GLU A 77 5.73 0.37 8.04
N ASP A 78 4.94 1.45 7.96
CA ASP A 78 3.49 1.34 7.84
C ASP A 78 3.06 0.70 6.52
N LEU A 79 3.74 0.98 5.39
CA LEU A 79 3.50 0.26 4.12
C LEU A 79 3.82 -1.24 4.25
N LEU A 80 4.95 -1.58 4.87
CA LEU A 80 5.34 -2.97 5.08
C LEU A 80 4.35 -3.68 6.01
N THR A 81 3.91 -3.00 7.07
CA THR A 81 2.89 -3.54 8.00
C THR A 81 1.57 -3.78 7.28
N ALA A 82 1.12 -2.84 6.45
CA ALA A 82 -0.07 -3.04 5.60
C ALA A 82 0.07 -4.27 4.70
N ALA A 83 1.25 -4.48 4.09
CA ALA A 83 1.52 -5.62 3.24
C ALA A 83 1.59 -6.97 3.99
N VAL A 84 1.97 -6.96 5.26
CA VAL A 84 1.95 -8.16 6.14
C VAL A 84 0.54 -8.47 6.62
N LEU A 85 -0.26 -7.43 6.89
CA LEU A 85 -1.64 -7.58 7.32
C LEU A 85 -2.53 -8.14 6.20
N ILE A 86 -2.27 -7.80 4.94
CA ILE A 86 -2.98 -8.37 3.78
C ILE A 86 -2.65 -9.85 3.64
#